data_AF-A0A3N2P5V9-F1
#
_entry.id   AF-A0A3N2P5V9-F1
#
_cell.length_a   1.000
_cell.length_b   1.000
_cell.length_c   1.000
_cell.angle_alpha   90.00
_cell.angle_beta   90.00
_cell.angle_gamma   90.00
#
_symmetry.space_group_name_H-M   'P 1'
#
loop_
_entity.id
_entity.type
_entity.pdbx_description
1 polymer ?
#
loop_
_entity_poly.entity_id
_entity_poly.type
_entity_poly.pdbx_seq_one_letter_code
_entity_poly.pdbx_strand_id
1 'polypeptide(L)' 'MDDLTARIRSGEYPPGVRLPSRRELAVAYGVSEQTIRNATYRLAVAGLLESVPRGGYYVRRR' A
#
# COMPACT_ATOMS: atom_id res chain seq x y z
N MET A 1 8.24 -10.18 2.42
CA MET A 1 7.49 -8.91 2.38
C MET A 1 7.23 -8.45 0.93
N ASP A 2 7.03 -9.39 0.01
CA ASP A 2 6.75 -9.09 -1.41
C ASP A 2 5.27 -9.24 -1.78
N ASP A 3 4.46 -9.78 -0.88
CA ASP A 3 3.05 -10.09 -1.14
C ASP A 3 2.21 -8.85 -1.41
N LEU A 4 2.38 -7.78 -0.62
CA LEU A 4 1.67 -6.52 -0.84
C LEU A 4 1.98 -5.91 -2.21
N THR A 5 3.25 -5.97 -2.64
CA THR A 5 3.67 -5.54 -3.98
C THR A 5 3.05 -6.41 -5.05
N ALA A 6 3.06 -7.73 -4.85
CA ALA A 6 2.48 -8.69 -5.77
C ALA A 6 0.97 -8.49 -5.93
N ARG A 7 0.22 -8.24 -4.84
CA ARG A 7 -1.22 -7.98 -4.88
C ARG A 7 -1.58 -6.67 -5.57
N ILE A 8 -0.81 -5.61 -5.33
CA ILE A 8 -0.96 -4.34 -6.07
C ILE A 8 -0.67 -4.56 -7.57
N ARG A 9 0.38 -5.31 -7.90
CA ARG A 9 0.73 -5.64 -9.29
C ARG A 9 -0.25 -6.62 -9.96
N SER A 10 -0.84 -7.51 -9.17
CA SER A 10 -1.84 -8.47 -9.61
C SER A 10 -3.19 -7.81 -9.91
N GLY A 11 -3.35 -6.52 -9.58
CA GLY A 11 -4.59 -5.78 -9.82
C GLY A 11 -5.66 -6.01 -8.76
N GLU A 12 -5.33 -6.65 -7.63
CA GLU A 12 -6.27 -6.80 -6.51
C GLU A 12 -6.70 -5.43 -5.96
N TYR A 13 -5.81 -4.44 -6.06
CA TYR A 13 -6.14 -3.04 -5.80
C TYR A 13 -6.14 -2.28 -7.13
N PRO A 14 -7.33 -1.90 -7.65
CA PRO A 14 -7.41 -1.15 -8.88
C PRO A 14 -6.72 0.20 -8.73
N PRO A 15 -6.13 0.72 -9.81
CA PRO A 15 -5.50 2.02 -9.75
C PRO A 15 -6.55 3.13 -9.53
N GLY A 16 -6.26 4.04 -8.60
CA GLY A 16 -7.17 5.06 -8.10
C GLY A 16 -7.93 4.65 -6.84
N VAL A 17 -7.82 3.39 -6.39
CA VAL A 17 -8.45 2.94 -5.14
C VAL A 17 -7.55 3.24 -3.95
N ARG A 18 -8.19 3.65 -2.85
CA ARG A 18 -7.55 3.85 -1.56
C ARG A 18 -7.17 2.49 -0.96
N LEU A 19 -5.92 2.33 -0.55
CA LEU A 19 -5.51 1.16 0.23
C LEU A 19 -6.19 1.17 1.61
N PRO A 20 -6.42 -0.03 2.18
CA PRO A 20 -6.80 -0.15 3.58
C PRO A 20 -5.81 0.61 4.48
N SER A 21 -6.29 1.05 5.64
CA SER A 21 -5.47 1.81 6.56
C SER A 21 -4.26 0.99 7.04
N ARG A 22 -3.19 1.65 7.47
CA ARG A 22 -1.96 0.97 7.91
C ARG A 22 -2.22 -0.07 9.02
N ARG A 23 -3.12 0.24 9.96
CA ARG A 23 -3.59 -0.71 10.98
C ARG A 23 -4.26 -1.94 10.38
N GLU A 24 -5.14 -1.76 9.41
CA GLU A 24 -5.87 -2.88 8.81
C GLU A 24 -4.94 -3.79 8.01
N LEU A 25 -4.00 -3.21 7.26
CA LEU A 25 -2.95 -3.97 6.61
C LEU A 25 -2.07 -4.67 7.65
N ALA A 26 -1.69 -3.99 8.73
CA ALA A 26 -0.87 -4.58 9.79
C ALA A 26 -1.55 -5.81 10.41
N VAL A 27 -2.84 -5.72 10.69
CA VAL A 27 -3.66 -6.84 11.18
C VAL A 27 -3.78 -7.94 10.13
N ALA A 28 -4.13 -7.60 8.88
CA ALA A 28 -4.32 -8.58 7.80
C ALA A 28 -3.04 -9.37 7.47
N TYR A 29 -1.88 -8.71 7.54
CA TYR A 29 -0.59 -9.33 7.28
C TYR A 29 0.10 -9.86 8.55
N GLY A 30 -0.47 -9.63 9.74
CA GLY A 30 0.15 -10.01 11.02
C GLY A 30 1.50 -9.34 11.30
N VAL A 31 1.72 -8.13 10.79
CA VAL A 31 2.98 -7.37 10.93
C VAL A 31 2.77 -6.06 11.67
N SER A 32 3.86 -5.44 12.14
CA SER A 32 3.79 -4.11 12.75
C SER A 32 3.38 -3.03 11.75
N GLU A 33 2.66 -2.01 12.20
CA GLU A 33 2.33 -0.81 11.40
C GLU A 33 3.57 -0.13 10.82
N GLN A 34 4.72 -0.23 11.51
CA GLN A 34 6.01 0.24 11.01
C GLN A 34 6.44 -0.48 9.73
N THR A 35 6.22 -1.79 9.67
CA THR A 35 6.53 -2.62 8.51
C THR A 35 5.66 -2.22 7.32
N ILE A 36 4.34 -2.06 7.54
CA ILE A 36 3.41 -1.59 6.51
C ILE A 36 3.79 -0.19 6.03
N ARG A 37 4.15 0.72 6.95
CA ARG A 37 4.60 2.07 6.60
C ARG A 37 5.83 2.01 5.69
N ASN A 38 6.80 1.17 6.01
CA ASN A 38 8.02 1.06 5.20
C ASN A 38 7.73 0.42 3.83
N ALA A 39 6.89 -0.61 3.79
CA ALA A 39 6.45 -1.24 2.53
C ALA A 39 5.70 -0.25 1.62
N THR A 40 4.69 0.45 2.16
CA THR A 40 3.93 1.47 1.42
C THR A 40 4.80 2.65 0.98
N TYR A 41 5.77 3.07 1.80
CA TYR A 41 6.75 4.09 1.42
C TYR A 41 7.63 3.64 0.25
N ARG A 42 8.18 2.41 0.29
CA ARG A 42 8.98 1.86 -0.82
C ARG A 42 8.16 1.75 -2.11
N LEU A 43 6.90 1.35 -2.01
CA LEU A 43 5.98 1.28 -3.14
C LEU A 43 5.64 2.66 -3.70
N ALA A 44 5.50 3.67 -2.84
CA ALA A 44 5.30 5.05 -3.28
C ALA A 44 6.54 5.61 -3.99
N VAL A 45 7.74 5.36 -3.46
CA VAL A 45 9.02 5.70 -4.11
C VAL A 45 9.18 4.98 -5.44
N ALA A 46 8.72 3.73 -5.55
CA ALA A 46 8.69 2.98 -6.81
C ALA A 46 7.63 3.48 -7.80
N GLY A 47 6.84 4.50 -7.45
CA GLY A 47 5.79 5.07 -8.29
C GLY A 47 4.53 4.21 -8.42
N LEU A 48 4.37 3.19 -7.58
CA LEU A 48 3.19 2.30 -7.58
C LEU A 48 2.06 2.85 -6.70
N LEU A 49 2.40 3.63 -5.66
CA LEU A 49 1.44 4.24 -4.75
C LEU A 49 1.60 5.77 -4.73
N GLU A 50 0.52 6.47 -4.44
CA GLU A 50 0.49 7.89 -4.17
C GLU A 50 0.07 8.14 -2.72
N SER A 51 0.85 8.94 -1.99
CA SER A 51 0.55 9.29 -0.60
C SER A 51 -0.21 10.60 -0.56
N VAL A 52 -1.47 10.56 -0.15
CA VAL A 52 -2.28 11.76 0.04
C VAL A 52 -2.21 12.20 1.51
N PRO A 53 -1.75 13.42 1.83
CA PRO A 53 -1.74 13.91 3.20
C PRO A 53 -3.15 13.88 3.81
N ARG A 54 -3.29 13.27 4.98
CA ARG A 54 -4.57 12.91 5.66
C ARG A 54 -5.51 11.97 4.90
N GLY A 55 -5.20 11.60 3.65
CA GLY A 55 -6.03 10.76 2.79
C GLY A 55 -5.62 9.28 2.74
N GLY A 56 -4.39 8.94 3.14
CA GLY A 56 -3.86 7.57 3.07
C GLY A 56 -3.02 7.30 1.82
N TYR A 57 -2.86 6.03 1.46
CA TYR A 57 -2.18 5.63 0.22
C TYR A 57 -3.20 5.21 -0.84
N TYR A 58 -2.96 5.61 -2.08
CA TYR A 58 -3.77 5.28 -3.24
C TYR A 58 -2.91 4.54 -4.25
N VAL A 59 -3.47 3.55 -4.95
CA VAL A 59 -2.75 2.90 -6.05
C VAL A 59 -2.67 3.88 -7.23
N ARG A 60 -1.48 4.07 -7.79
CA ARG A 60 -1.30 4.99 -8.91
C ARG A 60 -1.88 4.39 -10.19
N ARG A 61 -2.64 5.16 -10.97
CA ARG A 61 -2.94 4.84 -12.39
C ARG A 61 -1.64 4.98 -13.17
N ARG A 62 -1.17 3.87 -13.72
CA ARG A 62 -0.09 3.86 -14.72
C ARG A 62 -0.68 4.22 -16.08
#